data_AF-A0A8H5CQ80-F1
#
_entry.id   AF-A0A8H5CQ80-F1
#
_cell.length_a   1.000
_cell.length_b   1.000
_cell.length_c   1.000
_cell.angle_alpha   90.00
_cell.angle_beta   90.00
_cell.angle_gamma   90.00
#
_symmetry.space_group_name_H-M   'P 1'
#
loop_
_entity.id
_entity.type
_entity.pdbx_description
1 polymer ?
#
loop_
_entity_poly.entity_id
_entity_poly.type
_entity_poly.pdbx_seq_one_letter_code
_entity_poly.pdbx_strand_id
1 'polypeptide(L)'
;MSVREVHSGRRYRLTNGYFTDQVLNLSTSDHRSIIRHGFHGGDNQKWEFLETNDGWYIKNVSTGLYVAVEGPRNSDAEYANWTKVVGSQEPFKWHLHLEVGPGAALAPVFRVQVPRSDKRLEFGLNGATLDGIVCLYCSPGVHQRWSLVEFRRVMVIAGVDNDRGAGAAVAHRFAGEGYAIALVDTPNNSLDRLQRELSSISGVEAATFLLQSYSAQAIVEVWESIKKRFNSSSYEIRVGIWNSPRPERKRFLDITPDEIEQSTQANIVAAVSFARQAILAFRENTSLESGSRKYGTLIFTGGTESLQINAFAGTSSLFQCALRFLSQTLNKEFGPDNIHVAHVILGDFSSFGPRSEREGSEDLKQTAESIAKSYLHLVGQDRSAWTWELDLRPAQSPYSRTLGAEIISLLARVDGPPV
;
A
#
# COMPACT_ATOMS: atom_id res chain seq x y z
N MET A 1 13.99 13.73 22.49
CA MET A 1 13.74 12.56 21.61
C MET A 1 14.20 12.96 20.22
N SER A 2 15.21 12.29 19.64
CA SER A 2 15.52 12.53 18.23
C SER A 2 14.37 11.97 17.41
N VAL A 3 13.59 12.84 16.76
CA VAL A 3 12.76 12.39 15.64
C VAL A 3 13.77 11.86 14.62
N ARG A 4 13.89 10.54 14.48
CA ARG A 4 14.65 9.96 13.38
C ARG A 4 13.86 10.29 12.12
N GLU A 5 14.30 11.29 11.38
CA GLU A 5 13.63 11.79 10.17
C GLU A 5 13.88 10.89 8.95
N VAL A 6 14.91 10.05 9.03
CA VAL A 6 15.24 9.02 8.03
C VAL A 6 15.14 7.66 8.71
N HIS A 7 14.47 6.73 8.06
CA HIS A 7 14.21 5.38 8.56
C HIS A 7 14.90 4.35 7.66
N SER A 8 15.61 3.40 8.29
CA SER A 8 16.26 2.30 7.59
C SER A 8 15.24 1.45 6.82
N GLY A 9 15.59 1.05 5.59
CA GLY A 9 14.75 0.28 4.67
C GLY A 9 13.66 1.09 3.96
N ARG A 10 13.49 2.39 4.26
CA ARG A 10 12.54 3.26 3.55
C ARG A 10 13.18 3.84 2.29
N ARG A 11 12.31 4.16 1.31
CA ARG A 11 12.70 4.69 0.00
C ARG A 11 12.48 6.19 -0.01
N TYR A 12 13.45 6.91 -0.55
CA TYR A 12 13.44 8.35 -0.61
C TYR A 12 13.81 8.84 -2.00
N ARG A 13 13.26 10.00 -2.35
CA ARG A 13 13.78 10.87 -3.39
C ARG A 13 14.61 11.96 -2.73
N LEU A 14 15.82 12.18 -3.22
CA LEU A 14 16.65 13.28 -2.76
C LEU A 14 16.47 14.46 -3.71
N THR A 15 15.87 15.55 -3.21
CA THR A 15 15.76 16.83 -3.92
C THR A 15 16.79 17.81 -3.40
N ASN A 16 17.25 18.72 -4.26
CA ASN A 16 18.26 19.70 -3.90
C ASN A 16 17.63 21.03 -3.46
N GLY A 17 18.22 21.66 -2.45
CA GLY A 17 17.74 22.92 -1.91
C GLY A 17 17.85 24.11 -2.87
N TYR A 18 18.69 24.02 -3.91
CA TYR A 18 18.82 25.05 -4.95
C TYR A 18 18.08 24.67 -6.23
N PHE A 19 18.35 23.48 -6.77
CA PHE A 19 17.66 22.95 -7.95
C PHE A 19 16.42 22.16 -7.52
N THR A 20 15.36 22.89 -7.15
CA THR A 20 14.18 22.32 -6.49
C THR A 20 13.35 21.36 -7.36
N ASP A 21 13.51 21.42 -8.68
CA ASP A 21 12.90 20.54 -9.68
C ASP A 21 13.78 19.34 -10.07
N GLN A 22 15.02 19.30 -9.57
CA GLN A 22 16.01 18.27 -9.90
C GLN A 22 16.24 17.32 -8.72
N VAL A 23 16.51 16.06 -9.06
CA VAL A 23 16.68 14.97 -8.09
C VAL A 23 17.94 14.17 -8.35
N LEU A 24 18.39 13.43 -7.32
CA LEU A 24 19.48 12.48 -7.45
C LEU A 24 19.04 11.33 -8.36
N ASN A 25 19.74 11.13 -9.47
CA ASN A 25 19.34 10.20 -10.51
C ASN A 25 20.52 9.32 -10.92
N LEU A 26 20.34 7.99 -10.88
CA LEU A 26 21.26 7.07 -11.53
C LEU A 26 21.00 7.10 -13.03
N SER A 27 22.04 7.41 -13.81
CA SER A 27 21.93 7.45 -15.26
C SER A 27 21.56 6.08 -15.83
N THR A 28 20.53 6.04 -16.67
CA THR A 28 20.10 4.83 -17.37
C THR A 28 20.91 4.56 -18.64
N SER A 29 21.76 5.50 -19.08
CA SER A 29 22.60 5.31 -20.26
C SER A 29 23.85 4.47 -19.99
N ASP A 30 24.45 4.64 -18.81
CA ASP A 30 25.69 3.96 -18.42
C ASP A 30 25.55 3.10 -17.16
N HIS A 31 24.40 3.16 -16.48
CA HIS A 31 24.11 2.48 -15.21
C HIS A 31 25.20 2.71 -14.14
N ARG A 32 25.88 3.85 -14.19
CA ARG A 32 27.01 4.15 -13.30
C ARG A 32 27.03 5.61 -12.87
N SER A 33 26.81 6.56 -13.76
CA SER A 33 26.92 7.97 -13.39
C SER A 33 25.75 8.39 -12.49
N ILE A 34 26.05 9.06 -11.39
CA ILE A 34 25.05 9.74 -10.58
C ILE A 34 24.96 11.18 -11.09
N ILE A 35 23.78 11.56 -11.55
CA ILE A 35 23.54 12.83 -12.26
C ILE A 35 22.37 13.58 -11.62
N ARG A 36 22.29 14.88 -11.93
CA ARG A 36 21.05 15.66 -11.76
C ARG A 36 20.09 15.35 -12.90
N HIS A 37 18.81 15.21 -12.59
CA HIS A 37 17.77 15.07 -13.59
C HIS A 37 16.43 15.56 -13.06
N GLY A 38 15.52 16.00 -13.95
CA GLY A 38 14.15 16.32 -13.59
C GLY A 38 13.42 15.08 -13.06
N PHE A 39 12.60 15.26 -12.02
CA PHE A 39 11.86 14.14 -11.44
C PHE A 39 10.79 13.60 -12.40
N HIS A 40 10.84 12.30 -12.66
CA HIS A 40 9.84 11.57 -13.46
C HIS A 40 9.36 10.29 -12.75
N GLY A 41 9.75 10.07 -11.49
CA GLY A 41 9.26 8.95 -10.68
C GLY A 41 9.86 7.58 -11.02
N GLY A 42 10.85 7.50 -11.92
CA GLY A 42 11.51 6.24 -12.25
C GLY A 42 12.32 5.67 -11.08
N ASP A 43 12.50 4.36 -11.04
CA ASP A 43 13.23 3.67 -9.96
C ASP A 43 14.70 4.07 -9.85
N ASN A 44 15.27 4.58 -10.94
CA ASN A 44 16.59 5.16 -10.97
C ASN A 44 16.69 6.49 -10.18
N GLN A 45 15.56 7.06 -9.76
CA GLN A 45 15.44 8.26 -8.91
C GLN A 45 15.00 7.96 -7.46
N LYS A 46 14.81 6.68 -7.13
CA LYS A 46 14.40 6.22 -5.80
C LYS A 46 15.58 5.54 -5.10
N TRP A 47 15.76 5.87 -3.84
CA TRP A 47 16.93 5.48 -3.06
C TRP A 47 16.50 4.88 -1.72
N GLU A 48 16.85 3.61 -1.49
CA GLU A 48 16.66 2.94 -0.20
C GLU A 48 17.82 3.31 0.74
N PHE A 49 17.49 3.81 1.92
CA PHE A 49 18.45 4.16 2.95
C PHE A 49 18.59 3.01 3.93
N LEU A 50 19.81 2.52 4.13
CA LEU A 50 20.11 1.41 5.04
C LEU A 50 21.02 1.92 6.15
N GLU A 51 20.51 1.95 7.38
CA GLU A 51 21.26 2.36 8.57
C GLU A 51 22.35 1.33 8.89
N THR A 52 23.52 1.83 9.28
CA THR A 52 24.66 1.07 9.77
C THR A 52 25.04 1.57 11.17
N ASN A 53 25.99 0.92 11.84
CA ASN A 53 26.38 1.30 13.20
C ASN A 53 26.84 2.78 13.34
N ASP A 54 27.35 3.38 12.27
CA ASP A 54 27.98 4.71 12.26
C ASP A 54 27.66 5.51 10.98
N GLY A 55 26.58 5.21 10.27
CA GLY A 55 26.24 5.93 9.03
C GLY A 55 25.17 5.25 8.20
N TRP A 56 25.13 5.55 6.90
CA TRP A 56 24.10 5.10 5.98
C TRP A 56 24.70 4.56 4.69
N TYR A 57 24.11 3.49 4.16
CA TYR A 57 24.22 3.15 2.76
C TYR A 57 23.01 3.70 2.00
N ILE A 58 23.23 4.16 0.78
CA ILE A 58 22.19 4.70 -0.09
C ILE A 58 22.17 3.82 -1.34
N LYS A 59 21.10 3.03 -1.50
CA LYS A 59 20.99 2.00 -2.54
C LYS A 59 19.93 2.39 -3.56
N ASN A 60 20.29 2.31 -4.84
CA ASN A 60 19.36 2.61 -5.93
C ASN A 60 18.32 1.50 -6.10
N VAL A 61 17.05 1.87 -6.26
CA VAL A 61 15.96 0.88 -6.37
C VAL A 61 15.98 0.14 -7.72
N SER A 62 16.38 0.77 -8.83
CA SER A 62 16.33 0.12 -10.16
C SER A 62 17.44 -0.91 -10.37
N THR A 63 18.64 -0.64 -9.86
CA THR A 63 19.84 -1.46 -10.13
C THR A 63 20.38 -2.17 -8.90
N GLY A 64 19.99 -1.75 -7.69
CA GLY A 64 20.61 -2.19 -6.44
C GLY A 64 22.03 -1.65 -6.21
N LEU A 65 22.54 -0.76 -7.07
CA LEU A 65 23.85 -0.14 -6.88
C LEU A 65 23.82 0.87 -5.74
N TYR A 66 24.90 0.95 -5.00
CA TYR A 66 25.11 1.93 -3.94
C TYR A 66 25.67 3.24 -4.50
N VAL A 67 25.22 4.36 -3.95
CA VAL A 67 25.88 5.66 -4.15
C VAL A 67 27.26 5.59 -3.51
N ALA A 68 28.31 5.77 -4.32
CA ALA A 68 29.69 5.68 -3.90
C ALA A 68 30.54 6.78 -4.54
N VAL A 69 31.75 6.95 -4.04
CA VAL A 69 32.74 7.89 -4.59
C VAL A 69 33.62 7.15 -5.62
N GLU A 70 33.93 7.81 -6.72
CA GLU A 70 34.88 7.28 -7.70
C GLU A 70 36.31 7.24 -7.11
N GLY A 71 36.94 6.06 -7.15
CA GLY A 71 38.29 5.86 -6.61
C GLY A 71 38.32 4.91 -5.40
N PRO A 72 39.30 5.04 -4.49
CA PRO A 72 39.42 4.21 -3.30
C PRO A 72 38.14 4.27 -2.46
N ARG A 73 37.75 3.16 -1.81
CA ARG A 73 36.45 3.01 -1.11
C ARG A 73 36.61 2.84 0.40
N ASN A 74 37.58 3.53 1.00
CA ASN A 74 37.78 3.53 2.45
C ASN A 74 37.54 4.92 3.02
N SER A 75 37.06 4.98 4.27
CA SER A 75 36.71 6.22 4.98
C SER A 75 37.91 7.11 5.33
N ASP A 76 39.13 6.64 5.09
CA ASP A 76 40.38 7.33 5.41
C ASP A 76 41.04 7.92 4.14
N ALA A 77 40.43 7.72 2.97
CA ALA A 77 40.92 8.24 1.71
C ALA A 77 40.65 9.75 1.62
N GLU A 78 41.69 10.50 1.20
CA GLU A 78 41.56 11.91 0.90
C GLU A 78 41.01 12.09 -0.52
N TYR A 79 39.75 12.51 -0.63
CA TYR A 79 39.12 12.80 -1.92
C TYR A 79 39.36 14.24 -2.34
N ALA A 80 39.62 14.47 -3.63
CA ALA A 80 39.72 15.81 -4.17
C ALA A 80 38.34 16.47 -4.31
N ASN A 81 38.32 17.80 -4.41
CA ASN A 81 37.13 18.49 -4.89
C ASN A 81 36.83 18.04 -6.32
N TRP A 82 35.54 17.94 -6.66
CA TRP A 82 35.04 17.51 -7.96
C TRP A 82 35.25 16.02 -8.28
N THR A 83 35.67 15.20 -7.31
CA THR A 83 35.61 13.73 -7.46
C THR A 83 34.16 13.30 -7.70
N LYS A 84 33.95 12.47 -8.73
CA LYS A 84 32.62 12.04 -9.16
C LYS A 84 31.98 11.08 -8.15
N VAL A 85 30.67 11.15 -8.06
CA VAL A 85 29.82 10.18 -7.37
C VAL A 85 29.25 9.21 -8.41
N VAL A 86 29.33 7.92 -8.13
CA VAL A 86 28.99 6.82 -9.05
C VAL A 86 28.15 5.75 -8.35
N GLY A 87 27.40 4.98 -9.14
CA GLY A 87 26.81 3.71 -8.72
C GLY A 87 27.88 2.63 -8.60
N SER A 88 27.82 1.84 -7.53
CA SER A 88 28.79 0.79 -7.20
C SER A 88 28.09 -0.46 -6.68
N GLN A 89 28.64 -1.64 -7.01
CA GLN A 89 28.19 -2.90 -6.41
C GLN A 89 28.61 -3.01 -4.93
N GLU A 90 29.74 -2.40 -4.56
CA GLU A 90 30.19 -2.34 -3.18
C GLU A 90 29.59 -1.13 -2.47
N PRO A 91 29.08 -1.30 -1.23
CA PRO A 91 28.48 -0.22 -0.47
C PRO A 91 29.53 0.80 -0.04
N PHE A 92 29.14 2.08 -0.08
CA PHE A 92 29.92 3.19 0.44
C PHE A 92 29.14 3.89 1.55
N LYS A 93 29.80 4.13 2.68
CA LYS A 93 29.16 4.70 3.87
C LYS A 93 29.10 6.22 3.76
N TRP A 94 27.95 6.78 4.12
CA TRP A 94 27.72 8.23 4.19
C TRP A 94 27.27 8.63 5.58
N HIS A 95 27.64 9.83 6.02
CA HIS A 95 27.05 10.47 7.20
C HIS A 95 25.98 11.47 6.76
N LEU A 96 24.83 11.43 7.43
CA LEU A 96 23.76 12.42 7.25
C LEU A 96 23.82 13.42 8.38
N HIS A 97 24.06 14.69 8.05
CA HIS A 97 24.03 15.78 9.02
C HIS A 97 22.77 16.60 8.81
N LEU A 98 21.90 16.64 9.82
CA LEU A 98 20.71 17.49 9.83
C LEU A 98 21.11 18.96 9.99
N GLU A 99 20.66 19.80 9.08
CA GLU A 99 20.80 21.25 9.13
C GLU A 99 19.59 21.83 9.85
N VAL A 100 19.74 22.12 11.15
CA VAL A 100 18.66 22.71 11.95
C VAL A 100 18.49 24.18 11.54
N GLY A 101 17.38 24.49 10.85
CA GLY A 101 16.98 25.87 10.56
C GLY A 101 16.42 26.59 11.79
N PRO A 102 16.37 27.93 11.80
CA PRO A 102 15.73 28.69 12.88
C PRO A 102 14.20 28.52 12.78
N GLY A 103 13.65 27.54 13.50
CA GLY A 103 12.21 27.33 13.69
C GLY A 103 11.71 25.97 13.19
N ALA A 104 10.89 25.33 14.03
CA ALA A 104 10.38 23.96 13.87
C ALA A 104 9.36 23.74 12.71
N ALA A 105 9.25 24.67 11.77
CA ALA A 105 8.19 24.68 10.74
C ALA A 105 8.67 24.31 9.32
N LEU A 106 9.97 24.10 9.11
CA LEU A 106 10.53 23.75 7.80
C LEU A 106 10.86 22.27 7.71
N ALA A 107 10.64 21.68 6.53
CA ALA A 107 11.03 20.31 6.25
C ALA A 107 12.54 20.11 6.48
N PRO A 108 12.96 18.94 6.99
CA PRO A 108 14.36 18.72 7.34
C PRO A 108 15.27 18.73 6.12
N VAL A 109 16.44 19.36 6.30
CA VAL A 109 17.46 19.50 5.26
C VAL A 109 18.73 18.83 5.74
N PHE A 110 19.33 18.01 4.88
CA PHE A 110 20.50 17.20 5.20
C PHE A 110 21.71 17.60 4.38
N ARG A 111 22.89 17.35 4.96
CA ARG A 111 24.16 17.25 4.23
C ARG A 111 24.56 15.78 4.18
N VAL A 112 24.84 15.27 2.98
CA VAL A 112 25.35 13.91 2.77
C VAL A 112 26.87 14.00 2.67
N GLN A 113 27.59 13.49 3.68
CA GLN A 113 29.02 13.74 3.87
C GLN A 113 29.81 12.42 3.85
N VAL A 114 31.01 12.47 3.27
CA VAL A 114 31.97 11.37 3.37
C VAL A 114 32.45 11.26 4.83
N PRO A 115 32.44 10.07 5.45
CA PRO A 115 32.90 9.88 6.83
C PRO A 115 34.30 10.44 7.04
N ARG A 116 34.52 11.14 8.17
CA ARG A 116 35.81 11.74 8.57
C ARG A 116 36.44 12.72 7.57
N SER A 117 35.66 13.23 6.62
CA SER A 117 36.10 14.18 5.60
C SER A 117 35.23 15.44 5.63
N ASP A 118 35.72 16.56 5.10
CA ASP A 118 34.93 17.77 4.86
C ASP A 118 34.10 17.72 3.56
N LYS A 119 34.28 16.65 2.76
CA LYS A 119 33.67 16.48 1.45
C LYS A 119 32.22 16.04 1.54
N ARG A 120 31.36 16.77 0.83
CA ARG A 120 29.91 16.56 0.79
C ARG A 120 29.41 16.41 -0.62
N LEU A 121 28.28 15.71 -0.76
CA LEU A 121 27.59 15.52 -2.02
C LEU A 121 27.00 16.86 -2.51
N GLU A 122 27.37 17.25 -3.72
CA GLU A 122 27.16 18.57 -4.33
C GLU A 122 26.45 18.44 -5.70
N PHE A 123 25.35 19.18 -5.89
CA PHE A 123 24.80 19.45 -7.22
C PHE A 123 25.43 20.72 -7.80
N GLY A 124 26.54 20.51 -8.52
CA GLY A 124 27.36 21.50 -9.22
C GLY A 124 26.96 22.98 -9.22
N LEU A 125 27.89 23.83 -8.79
CA LEU A 125 27.86 25.29 -8.87
C LEU A 125 28.03 25.83 -10.31
N ASN A 126 27.38 26.96 -10.59
CA ASN A 126 27.45 27.75 -11.82
C ASN A 126 28.83 27.73 -12.50
N GLY A 127 28.93 27.03 -13.64
CA GLY A 127 30.05 27.12 -14.58
C GLY A 127 31.22 26.15 -14.38
N ALA A 128 31.26 25.38 -13.29
CA ALA A 128 32.34 24.43 -13.03
C ALA A 128 31.80 23.05 -12.66
N THR A 129 31.08 22.36 -13.55
CA THR A 129 30.80 20.93 -13.33
C THR A 129 30.54 20.14 -14.60
N LEU A 130 31.05 18.92 -14.58
CA LEU A 130 31.03 17.82 -15.56
C LEU A 130 29.60 17.47 -16.04
N ASP A 131 28.96 18.30 -16.85
CA ASP A 131 27.69 18.02 -17.54
C ASP A 131 26.57 17.45 -16.65
N GLY A 132 26.45 17.96 -15.41
CA GLY A 132 25.40 17.55 -14.48
C GLY A 132 25.70 16.28 -13.66
N ILE A 133 26.93 15.78 -13.69
CA ILE A 133 27.41 14.73 -12.79
C ILE A 133 27.55 15.26 -11.36
N VAL A 134 27.07 14.48 -10.42
CA VAL A 134 27.16 14.75 -8.98
C VAL A 134 28.56 14.49 -8.48
N CYS A 135 29.09 15.40 -7.68
CA CYS A 135 30.48 15.35 -7.23
C CYS A 135 30.60 15.62 -5.73
N LEU A 136 31.82 15.50 -5.22
CA LEU A 136 32.21 15.94 -3.89
C LEU A 136 32.72 17.37 -3.87
N TYR A 137 32.34 18.14 -2.85
CA TYR A 137 32.90 19.47 -2.60
C TYR A 137 32.97 19.79 -1.10
N CYS A 138 33.97 20.56 -0.67
CA CYS A 138 34.20 20.85 0.75
C CYS A 138 33.48 22.09 1.28
N SER A 139 33.42 23.16 0.47
CA SER A 139 32.90 24.44 0.95
C SER A 139 31.38 24.36 1.05
N PRO A 140 30.77 24.64 2.21
CA PRO A 140 29.33 24.52 2.38
C PRO A 140 28.60 25.52 1.48
N GLY A 141 27.57 25.05 0.78
CA GLY A 141 26.76 25.88 -0.11
C GLY A 141 25.33 25.36 -0.23
N VAL A 142 24.41 26.16 -0.77
CA VAL A 142 22.99 25.77 -0.94
C VAL A 142 22.81 24.50 -1.80
N HIS A 143 23.78 24.20 -2.66
CA HIS A 143 23.80 23.04 -3.55
C HIS A 143 24.16 21.70 -2.90
N GLN A 144 24.59 21.70 -1.64
CA GLN A 144 24.79 20.46 -0.86
C GLN A 144 23.66 20.24 0.14
N ARG A 145 22.54 20.97 0.00
CA ARG A 145 21.35 20.85 0.85
C ARG A 145 20.40 19.85 0.23
N TRP A 146 20.05 18.82 0.98
CA TRP A 146 19.25 17.70 0.50
C TRP A 146 17.98 17.58 1.31
N SER A 147 16.83 17.64 0.64
CA SER A 147 15.57 17.22 1.25
C SER A 147 15.32 15.78 0.86
N LEU A 148 15.08 14.93 1.86
CA LEU A 148 14.76 13.52 1.67
C LEU A 148 13.25 13.37 1.74
N VAL A 149 12.62 13.17 0.59
CA VAL A 149 11.16 12.97 0.49
C VAL A 149 10.88 11.47 0.47
N GLU A 150 10.26 10.96 1.53
CA GLU A 150 9.90 9.55 1.65
C GLU A 150 8.81 9.18 0.65
N PHE A 151 8.95 8.02 -0.01
CA PHE A 151 7.86 7.38 -0.74
C PHE A 151 7.02 6.55 0.22
N ARG A 152 5.76 6.94 0.38
CA ARG A 152 4.82 6.26 1.27
C ARG A 152 3.85 5.41 0.49
N ARG A 153 3.57 4.24 1.04
CA ARG A 153 2.57 3.31 0.47
C ARG A 153 1.19 3.74 0.94
N VAL A 154 0.20 3.68 0.06
CA VAL A 154 -1.19 4.01 0.38
C VAL A 154 -2.05 2.76 0.30
N MET A 155 -2.87 2.57 1.33
CA MET A 155 -3.98 1.62 1.34
C MET A 155 -5.29 2.40 1.19
N VAL A 156 -6.06 2.06 0.15
CA VAL A 156 -7.44 2.52 -0.03
C VAL A 156 -8.36 1.42 0.47
N ILE A 157 -9.24 1.74 1.42
CA ILE A 157 -10.27 0.81 1.90
C ILE A 157 -11.64 1.46 1.79
N ALA A 158 -12.54 0.82 1.05
CA ALA A 158 -13.92 1.23 0.88
C ALA A 158 -14.86 0.31 1.67
N GLY A 159 -15.83 0.90 2.37
CA GLY A 159 -16.76 0.20 3.26
C GLY A 159 -16.08 -0.19 4.58
N VAL A 160 -15.76 0.79 5.42
CA VAL A 160 -15.00 0.57 6.67
C VAL A 160 -15.87 -0.02 7.78
N ASP A 161 -17.18 -0.12 7.53
CA ASP A 161 -18.25 -0.54 8.43
C ASP A 161 -18.48 0.45 9.57
N ASN A 162 -17.62 0.44 10.59
CA ASN A 162 -17.64 1.37 11.71
C ASN A 162 -16.24 1.45 12.34
N ASP A 163 -16.05 2.34 13.32
CA ASP A 163 -14.78 2.60 14.00
C ASP A 163 -14.19 1.39 14.75
N ARG A 164 -14.94 0.29 14.92
CA ARG A 164 -14.54 -0.94 15.60
C ARG A 164 -14.68 -2.20 14.73
N GLY A 165 -15.03 -2.03 13.46
CA GLY A 165 -15.29 -3.11 12.52
C GLY A 165 -14.01 -3.75 11.98
N ALA A 166 -14.17 -4.77 11.14
CA ALA A 166 -13.05 -5.41 10.45
C ALA A 166 -12.28 -4.40 9.58
N GLY A 167 -12.98 -3.50 8.89
CA GLY A 167 -12.34 -2.44 8.09
C GLY A 167 -11.45 -1.52 8.93
N ALA A 168 -11.90 -1.09 10.11
CA ALA A 168 -11.11 -0.26 11.02
C ALA A 168 -9.86 -0.98 11.54
N ALA A 169 -9.98 -2.26 11.92
CA ALA A 169 -8.83 -3.06 12.37
C ALA A 169 -7.80 -3.27 11.25
N VAL A 170 -8.25 -3.51 10.01
CA VAL A 170 -7.39 -3.56 8.83
C VAL A 170 -6.67 -2.21 8.65
N ALA A 171 -7.38 -1.09 8.72
CA ALA A 171 -6.78 0.24 8.62
C ALA A 171 -5.70 0.50 9.68
N HIS A 172 -5.97 0.17 10.95
CA HIS A 172 -5.00 0.25 12.04
C HIS A 172 -3.78 -0.62 11.80
N ARG A 173 -3.98 -1.85 11.30
CA ARG A 173 -2.88 -2.77 11.03
C ARG A 173 -1.95 -2.25 9.93
N PHE A 174 -2.51 -1.74 8.83
CA PHE A 174 -1.71 -1.16 7.75
C PHE A 174 -1.02 0.14 8.16
N ALA A 175 -1.69 0.96 8.98
CA ALA A 175 -1.06 2.13 9.59
C ALA A 175 0.17 1.75 10.43
N GLY A 176 0.10 0.66 11.20
CA GLY A 176 1.24 0.12 11.95
C GLY A 176 2.45 -0.27 11.08
N GLU A 177 2.21 -0.63 9.81
CA GLU A 177 3.27 -0.92 8.82
C GLU A 177 3.77 0.35 8.08
N GLY A 178 3.26 1.52 8.47
CA GLY A 178 3.59 2.82 7.90
C GLY A 178 2.95 3.07 6.53
N TYR A 179 1.77 2.51 6.27
CA TYR A 179 0.94 2.94 5.14
C TYR A 179 0.21 4.24 5.50
N ALA A 180 0.08 5.12 4.52
CA ALA A 180 -0.96 6.14 4.54
C ALA A 180 -2.32 5.48 4.22
N ILE A 181 -3.39 5.98 4.83
CA ILE A 181 -4.71 5.33 4.79
C ILE A 181 -5.73 6.26 4.15
N ALA A 182 -6.32 5.82 3.04
CA ALA A 182 -7.49 6.44 2.43
C ALA A 182 -8.73 5.64 2.85
N LEU A 183 -9.53 6.23 3.75
CA LEU A 183 -10.78 5.67 4.21
C LEU A 183 -11.91 6.15 3.29
N VAL A 184 -12.63 5.24 2.67
CA VAL A 184 -13.75 5.57 1.77
C VAL A 184 -15.04 5.01 2.33
N ASP A 185 -16.03 5.87 2.53
CA ASP A 185 -17.37 5.45 2.95
C ASP A 185 -18.43 6.46 2.54
N THR A 186 -19.70 6.08 2.69
CA THR A 186 -20.83 6.96 2.40
C THR A 186 -20.96 8.06 3.46
N PRO A 187 -21.63 9.18 3.15
CA PRO A 187 -21.88 10.25 4.13
C PRO A 187 -22.65 9.79 5.39
N ASN A 188 -23.32 8.64 5.34
CA ASN A 188 -24.08 8.09 6.46
C ASN A 188 -23.17 7.43 7.52
N ASN A 189 -21.88 7.24 7.24
CA ASN A 189 -20.91 6.63 8.14
C ASN A 189 -19.77 7.60 8.45
N SER A 190 -19.81 8.27 9.62
CA SER A 190 -18.73 9.18 10.03
C SER A 190 -17.49 8.39 10.46
N LEU A 191 -16.36 8.67 9.81
CA LEU A 191 -15.06 8.08 10.13
C LEU A 191 -14.10 9.04 10.84
N ASP A 192 -14.60 10.18 11.34
CA ASP A 192 -13.78 11.25 11.93
C ASP A 192 -12.97 10.79 13.14
N ARG A 193 -13.55 9.89 13.94
CA ARG A 193 -12.85 9.30 15.08
C ARG A 193 -11.71 8.39 14.61
N LEU A 194 -11.99 7.47 13.69
CA LEU A 194 -10.99 6.55 13.16
C LEU A 194 -9.86 7.31 12.46
N GLN A 195 -10.17 8.33 11.67
CA GLN A 195 -9.17 9.19 11.04
C GLN A 195 -8.25 9.85 12.07
N ARG A 196 -8.80 10.35 13.18
CA ARG A 196 -8.01 10.96 14.27
C ARG A 196 -7.13 9.93 14.98
N GLU A 197 -7.66 8.75 15.26
CA GLU A 197 -6.90 7.67 15.88
C GLU A 197 -5.73 7.24 14.99
N LEU A 198 -5.96 7.02 13.69
CA LEU A 198 -4.91 6.67 12.74
C LEU A 198 -3.88 7.79 12.56
N SER A 199 -4.33 9.05 12.49
CA SER A 199 -3.45 10.22 12.38
C SER A 199 -2.63 10.50 13.65
N SER A 200 -3.01 9.89 14.78
CA SER A 200 -2.21 9.97 16.01
C SER A 200 -0.99 9.05 16.00
N ILE A 201 -0.95 8.07 15.08
CA ILE A 201 0.20 7.18 14.91
C ILE A 201 1.31 7.97 14.21
N SER A 202 2.46 8.09 14.86
CA SER A 202 3.59 8.85 14.35
C SER A 202 4.00 8.40 12.95
N GLY A 203 4.07 9.34 12.00
CA GLY A 203 4.46 9.08 10.62
C GLY A 203 3.35 8.52 9.72
N VAL A 204 2.16 8.27 10.25
CA VAL A 204 0.99 7.83 9.48
C VAL A 204 0.14 9.03 9.11
N GLU A 205 -0.39 9.00 7.90
CA GLU A 205 -1.34 9.96 7.41
C GLU A 205 -2.63 9.25 7.03
N ALA A 206 -3.76 9.73 7.55
CA ALA A 206 -5.07 9.18 7.24
C ALA A 206 -6.01 10.28 6.76
N ALA A 207 -6.81 9.98 5.74
CA ALA A 207 -7.82 10.89 5.20
C ALA A 207 -9.09 10.13 4.82
N THR A 208 -10.23 10.75 5.10
CA THR A 208 -11.56 10.24 4.76
C THR A 208 -12.02 10.86 3.44
N PHE A 209 -12.62 10.05 2.59
CA PHE A 209 -13.20 10.44 1.31
C PHE A 209 -14.64 9.94 1.23
N LEU A 210 -15.56 10.85 0.90
CA LEU A 210 -16.99 10.55 0.90
C LEU A 210 -17.44 10.02 -0.46
N LEU A 211 -17.97 8.81 -0.48
CA LEU A 211 -18.61 8.19 -1.63
C LEU A 211 -20.09 8.61 -1.69
N GLN A 212 -20.38 9.64 -2.49
CA GLN A 212 -21.73 10.25 -2.57
C GLN A 212 -22.80 9.28 -3.09
N SER A 213 -22.41 8.35 -3.95
CA SER A 213 -23.28 7.29 -4.46
C SER A 213 -22.44 6.10 -4.93
N TYR A 214 -23.08 4.96 -5.20
CA TYR A 214 -22.43 3.79 -5.80
C TYR A 214 -22.39 3.83 -7.33
N SER A 215 -22.54 5.00 -7.95
CA SER A 215 -22.38 5.15 -9.39
C SER A 215 -20.90 5.05 -9.80
N ALA A 216 -20.65 4.62 -11.04
CA ALA A 216 -19.31 4.57 -11.60
C ALA A 216 -18.60 5.93 -11.55
N GLN A 217 -19.34 7.02 -11.80
CA GLN A 217 -18.83 8.38 -11.80
C GLN A 217 -18.38 8.82 -10.39
N ALA A 218 -19.18 8.54 -9.36
CA ALA A 218 -18.80 8.87 -7.98
C ALA A 218 -17.54 8.11 -7.53
N ILE A 219 -17.36 6.87 -7.99
CA ILE A 219 -16.12 6.13 -7.75
C ILE A 219 -14.93 6.85 -8.40
N VAL A 220 -15.03 7.27 -9.65
CA VAL A 220 -13.97 8.02 -10.34
C VAL A 220 -13.60 9.28 -9.56
N GLU A 221 -14.58 10.09 -9.15
CA GLU A 221 -14.38 11.35 -8.41
C GLU A 221 -13.69 11.15 -7.06
N VAL A 222 -14.06 10.09 -6.33
CA VAL A 222 -13.39 9.72 -5.08
C VAL A 222 -11.94 9.34 -5.34
N TRP A 223 -11.66 8.53 -6.37
CA TRP A 223 -10.30 8.15 -6.73
C TRP A 223 -9.44 9.34 -7.19
N GLU A 224 -10.02 10.30 -7.92
CA GLU A 224 -9.34 11.56 -8.26
C GLU A 224 -8.98 12.37 -7.00
N SER A 225 -9.90 12.43 -6.03
CA SER A 225 -9.66 13.09 -4.74
C SER A 225 -8.54 12.40 -3.94
N ILE A 226 -8.52 11.06 -3.94
CA ILE A 226 -7.46 10.25 -3.32
C ILE A 226 -6.12 10.54 -4.00
N LYS A 227 -6.05 10.50 -5.34
CA LYS A 227 -4.82 10.78 -6.10
C LYS A 227 -4.32 12.21 -5.91
N LYS A 228 -5.21 13.18 -5.75
CA LYS A 228 -4.85 14.57 -5.42
C LYS A 228 -4.23 14.67 -4.03
N ARG A 229 -4.82 13.98 -3.04
CA ARG A 229 -4.36 13.99 -1.65
C ARG A 229 -3.06 13.23 -1.45
N PHE A 230 -2.92 12.09 -2.12
CA PHE A 230 -1.79 11.17 -2.09
C PHE A 230 -1.15 11.12 -3.48
N ASN A 231 -0.50 12.22 -3.88
CA ASN A 231 0.06 12.36 -5.21
C ASN A 231 1.27 11.44 -5.45
N SER A 232 1.45 11.03 -6.71
CA SER A 232 2.51 10.09 -7.13
C SER A 232 3.94 10.60 -6.93
N SER A 233 4.13 11.87 -6.56
CA SER A 233 5.47 12.39 -6.27
C SER A 233 5.99 11.96 -4.89
N SER A 234 5.10 11.57 -3.98
CA SER A 234 5.47 11.12 -2.62
C SER A 234 4.73 9.85 -2.19
N TYR A 235 3.71 9.43 -2.93
CA TYR A 235 2.86 8.31 -2.56
C TYR A 235 2.74 7.29 -3.69
N GLU A 236 2.61 6.03 -3.32
CA GLU A 236 2.32 4.93 -4.22
C GLU A 236 1.09 4.21 -3.71
N ILE A 237 0.00 4.19 -4.49
CA ILE A 237 -1.18 3.42 -4.12
C ILE A 237 -0.84 1.95 -4.38
N ARG A 238 -0.76 1.15 -3.32
CA ARG A 238 -0.30 -0.24 -3.38
C ARG A 238 -1.37 -1.24 -2.97
N VAL A 239 -2.41 -0.79 -2.27
CA VAL A 239 -3.48 -1.67 -1.78
C VAL A 239 -4.83 -1.02 -2.00
N GLY A 240 -5.77 -1.78 -2.55
CA GLY A 240 -7.18 -1.41 -2.68
C GLY A 240 -8.03 -2.51 -2.06
N ILE A 241 -8.94 -2.15 -1.16
CA ILE A 241 -9.83 -3.09 -0.49
C ILE A 241 -11.26 -2.63 -0.73
N TRP A 242 -12.05 -3.50 -1.35
CA TRP A 242 -13.48 -3.30 -1.51
C TRP A 242 -14.23 -4.19 -0.53
N ASN A 243 -14.73 -3.61 0.56
CA ASN A 243 -15.67 -4.30 1.43
C ASN A 243 -17.08 -4.11 0.89
N SER A 244 -17.63 -5.20 0.36
CA SER A 244 -18.95 -5.20 -0.26
C SER A 244 -20.04 -4.84 0.77
N PRO A 245 -20.87 -3.81 0.47
CA PRO A 245 -22.05 -3.52 1.26
C PRO A 245 -23.00 -4.71 1.21
N ARG A 246 -23.43 -5.19 2.38
CA ARG A 246 -24.34 -6.33 2.45
C ARG A 246 -25.78 -5.88 2.24
N PRO A 247 -26.50 -6.42 1.24
CA PRO A 247 -27.94 -6.20 1.14
C PRO A 247 -28.66 -6.67 2.40
N GLU A 248 -29.80 -6.06 2.68
CA GLU A 248 -30.66 -6.50 3.78
C GLU A 248 -31.13 -7.94 3.55
N ARG A 249 -31.15 -8.74 4.62
CA ARG A 249 -31.66 -10.11 4.57
C ARG A 249 -33.18 -10.10 4.60
N LYS A 250 -33.79 -10.34 3.43
CA LYS A 250 -35.25 -10.44 3.24
C LYS A 250 -35.62 -11.75 2.57
N ARG A 251 -36.87 -12.18 2.75
CA ARG A 251 -37.43 -13.28 1.95
C ARG A 251 -37.54 -12.80 0.51
N PHE A 252 -37.41 -13.72 -0.44
CA PHE A 252 -37.36 -13.40 -1.87
C PHE A 252 -38.52 -12.50 -2.35
N LEU A 253 -39.75 -12.77 -1.91
CA LEU A 253 -40.94 -12.01 -2.31
C LEU A 253 -41.09 -10.65 -1.60
N ASP A 254 -40.30 -10.39 -0.55
CA ASP A 254 -40.33 -9.11 0.18
C ASP A 254 -39.29 -8.12 -0.39
N ILE A 255 -38.47 -8.54 -1.37
CA ILE A 255 -37.43 -7.71 -1.99
C ILE A 255 -38.07 -6.87 -3.10
N THR A 256 -37.87 -5.56 -3.04
CA THR A 256 -38.42 -4.64 -4.06
C THR A 256 -37.48 -4.49 -5.25
N PRO A 257 -37.99 -4.09 -6.44
CA PRO A 257 -37.14 -3.75 -7.58
C PRO A 257 -36.09 -2.67 -7.27
N ASP A 258 -36.47 -1.64 -6.51
CA ASP A 258 -35.56 -0.55 -6.11
C ASP A 258 -34.40 -1.06 -5.23
N GLU A 259 -34.67 -2.01 -4.33
CA GLU A 259 -33.63 -2.63 -3.50
C GLU A 259 -32.66 -3.47 -4.32
N ILE A 260 -33.15 -4.15 -5.37
CA ILE A 260 -32.32 -4.88 -6.32
C ILE A 260 -31.42 -3.90 -7.09
N GLU A 261 -31.98 -2.79 -7.56
CA GLU A 261 -31.22 -1.77 -8.29
C GLU A 261 -30.14 -1.13 -7.40
N GLN A 262 -30.47 -0.72 -6.18
CA GLN A 262 -29.52 -0.17 -5.22
C GLN A 262 -28.41 -1.18 -4.89
N SER A 263 -28.77 -2.44 -4.66
CA SER A 263 -27.79 -3.50 -4.38
C SER A 263 -26.90 -3.80 -5.58
N THR A 264 -27.44 -3.69 -6.81
CA THR A 264 -26.69 -3.83 -8.06
C THR A 264 -25.70 -2.69 -8.23
N GLN A 265 -26.11 -1.45 -7.96
CA GLN A 265 -25.20 -0.31 -7.98
C GLN A 265 -24.04 -0.52 -6.99
N ALA A 266 -24.34 -0.87 -5.75
CA ALA A 266 -23.34 -1.07 -4.70
C ALA A 266 -22.40 -2.25 -4.98
N ASN A 267 -22.93 -3.40 -5.36
CA ASN A 267 -22.15 -4.65 -5.38
C ASN A 267 -21.63 -5.06 -6.75
N ILE A 268 -22.17 -4.50 -7.83
CA ILE A 268 -21.70 -4.77 -9.19
C ILE A 268 -21.04 -3.53 -9.77
N VAL A 269 -21.79 -2.45 -9.93
CA VAL A 269 -21.30 -1.25 -10.63
C VAL A 269 -20.11 -0.63 -9.88
N ALA A 270 -20.29 -0.29 -8.61
CA ALA A 270 -19.23 0.32 -7.81
C ALA A 270 -18.03 -0.61 -7.61
N ALA A 271 -18.25 -1.91 -7.41
CA ALA A 271 -17.19 -2.88 -7.26
C ALA A 271 -16.31 -2.98 -8.52
N VAL A 272 -16.92 -3.06 -9.70
CA VAL A 272 -16.21 -3.08 -10.99
C VAL A 272 -15.47 -1.75 -11.22
N SER A 273 -16.13 -0.62 -10.95
CA SER A 273 -15.50 0.69 -11.09
C SER A 273 -14.33 0.88 -10.13
N PHE A 274 -14.45 0.44 -8.87
CA PHE A 274 -13.39 0.52 -7.87
C PHE A 274 -12.19 -0.34 -8.28
N ALA A 275 -12.45 -1.57 -8.73
CA ALA A 275 -11.42 -2.47 -9.24
C ALA A 275 -10.65 -1.85 -10.41
N ARG A 276 -11.38 -1.26 -11.37
CA ARG A 276 -10.78 -0.56 -12.51
C ARG A 276 -9.86 0.57 -12.05
N GLN A 277 -10.31 1.44 -11.14
CA GLN A 277 -9.50 2.55 -10.65
C GLN A 277 -8.29 2.08 -9.84
N ALA A 278 -8.44 1.06 -9.00
CA ALA A 278 -7.33 0.45 -8.26
C ALA A 278 -6.26 -0.12 -9.20
N ILE A 279 -6.66 -0.89 -10.22
CA ILE A 279 -5.73 -1.48 -11.19
C ILE A 279 -5.02 -0.39 -11.99
N LEU A 280 -5.72 0.66 -12.44
CA LEU A 280 -5.10 1.80 -13.11
C LEU A 280 -4.06 2.49 -12.20
N ALA A 281 -4.40 2.73 -10.94
CA ALA A 281 -3.47 3.32 -9.97
C ALA A 281 -2.26 2.41 -9.71
N PHE A 282 -2.43 1.09 -9.69
CA PHE A 282 -1.31 0.16 -9.53
C PHE A 282 -0.37 0.20 -10.73
N ARG A 283 -0.91 0.30 -11.95
CA ARG A 283 -0.12 0.39 -13.19
C ARG A 283 0.65 1.70 -13.33
N GLU A 284 0.25 2.75 -12.61
CA GLU A 284 1.00 4.01 -12.51
C GLU A 284 2.27 3.86 -11.64
N ASN A 285 2.36 2.81 -10.82
CA ASN A 285 3.56 2.55 -10.04
C ASN A 285 4.71 2.11 -10.95
N THR A 286 5.83 2.80 -10.85
CA THR A 286 7.01 2.58 -11.71
C THR A 286 7.92 1.43 -11.25
N SER A 287 7.72 0.92 -10.03
CA SER A 287 8.44 -0.23 -9.44
C SER A 287 7.50 -1.32 -9.00
N LEU A 288 8.00 -2.55 -9.05
CA LEU A 288 7.56 -3.61 -8.15
C LEU A 288 8.03 -3.31 -6.71
N GLU A 289 7.18 -3.58 -5.73
CA GLU A 289 7.55 -3.48 -4.32
C GLU A 289 8.62 -4.53 -3.96
N SER A 290 9.65 -4.14 -3.20
CA SER A 290 10.70 -5.05 -2.74
C SER A 290 10.08 -6.14 -1.88
N GLY A 291 10.52 -7.39 -2.06
CA GLY A 291 9.97 -8.54 -1.35
C GLY A 291 8.74 -9.11 -2.05
N SER A 292 7.62 -8.39 -2.10
CA SER A 292 6.36 -8.89 -2.67
C SER A 292 6.35 -8.97 -4.20
N ARG A 293 7.19 -8.15 -4.86
CA ARG A 293 7.40 -8.09 -6.31
C ARG A 293 6.12 -7.85 -7.11
N LYS A 294 5.26 -6.95 -6.63
CA LYS A 294 4.01 -6.52 -7.27
C LYS A 294 3.87 -5.02 -7.39
N TYR A 295 3.02 -4.61 -8.33
CA TYR A 295 2.58 -3.22 -8.45
C TYR A 295 1.53 -2.84 -7.40
N GLY A 296 0.67 -3.78 -7.03
CA GLY A 296 -0.32 -3.59 -5.98
C GLY A 296 -1.14 -4.84 -5.70
N THR A 297 -2.00 -4.77 -4.69
CA THR A 297 -2.95 -5.83 -4.30
C THR A 297 -4.37 -5.28 -4.23
N LEU A 298 -5.29 -5.89 -4.96
CA LEU A 298 -6.73 -5.64 -4.87
C LEU A 298 -7.39 -6.76 -4.09
N ILE A 299 -8.09 -6.43 -3.02
CA ILE A 299 -8.81 -7.40 -2.20
C ILE A 299 -10.30 -7.08 -2.26
N PHE A 300 -11.09 -8.10 -2.55
CA PHE A 300 -12.54 -8.08 -2.38
C PHE A 300 -12.92 -8.83 -1.13
N THR A 301 -13.69 -8.21 -0.26
CA THR A 301 -14.22 -8.87 0.95
C THR A 301 -15.64 -9.32 0.69
N GLY A 302 -15.85 -10.63 0.82
CA GLY A 302 -17.14 -11.28 0.71
C GLY A 302 -17.56 -12.02 1.98
N GLY A 303 -18.74 -12.62 1.94
CA GLY A 303 -19.28 -13.48 3.00
C GLY A 303 -19.33 -14.95 2.59
N THR A 304 -19.75 -15.82 3.51
CA THR A 304 -20.00 -17.24 3.23
C THR A 304 -20.96 -17.48 2.05
N GLU A 305 -21.84 -16.51 1.79
CA GLU A 305 -22.78 -16.51 0.67
C GLU A 305 -22.10 -16.49 -0.70
N SER A 306 -20.79 -16.23 -0.77
CA SER A 306 -19.98 -16.41 -1.99
C SER A 306 -19.76 -17.87 -2.39
N LEU A 307 -19.97 -18.82 -1.45
CA LEU A 307 -19.78 -20.27 -1.68
C LEU A 307 -21.06 -21.07 -1.49
N GLN A 308 -21.87 -20.70 -0.51
CA GLN A 308 -23.06 -21.47 -0.12
C GLN A 308 -24.29 -20.58 -0.04
N ILE A 309 -25.36 -21.04 -0.68
CA ILE A 309 -26.63 -20.33 -0.73
C ILE A 309 -27.52 -20.83 0.41
N ASN A 310 -28.07 -19.91 1.20
CA ASN A 310 -29.06 -20.22 2.22
C ASN A 310 -30.46 -19.74 1.76
N ALA A 311 -31.52 -20.43 2.19
CA ALA A 311 -32.90 -20.12 1.77
C ALA A 311 -33.37 -18.69 2.12
N PHE A 312 -32.65 -18.00 3.01
CA PHE A 312 -32.96 -16.65 3.48
C PHE A 312 -31.95 -15.60 2.98
N ALA A 313 -31.07 -15.96 2.04
CA ALA A 313 -30.02 -15.08 1.54
C ALA A 313 -30.60 -14.03 0.58
N GLY A 314 -31.84 -14.21 0.11
CA GLY A 314 -32.47 -13.34 -0.88
C GLY A 314 -31.55 -13.12 -2.08
N THR A 315 -31.41 -11.86 -2.50
CA THR A 315 -30.50 -11.45 -3.57
C THR A 315 -29.04 -11.27 -3.11
N SER A 316 -28.73 -11.29 -1.81
CA SER A 316 -27.35 -11.09 -1.29
C SER A 316 -26.36 -12.11 -1.87
N SER A 317 -26.78 -13.38 -1.97
CA SER A 317 -25.95 -14.44 -2.55
C SER A 317 -25.56 -14.17 -4.01
N LEU A 318 -26.44 -13.56 -4.81
CA LEU A 318 -26.15 -13.24 -6.21
C LEU A 318 -24.96 -12.28 -6.31
N PHE A 319 -24.97 -11.24 -5.46
CA PHE A 319 -23.93 -10.22 -5.43
C PHE A 319 -22.60 -10.74 -4.89
N GLN A 320 -22.64 -11.57 -3.84
CA GLN A 320 -21.44 -12.18 -3.27
C GLN A 320 -20.78 -13.18 -4.23
N CYS A 321 -21.58 -13.94 -4.99
CA CYS A 321 -21.10 -14.79 -6.08
C CYS A 321 -20.50 -13.96 -7.21
N ALA A 322 -21.18 -12.89 -7.63
CA ALA A 322 -20.67 -12.01 -8.69
C ALA A 322 -19.32 -11.38 -8.32
N LEU A 323 -19.16 -10.93 -7.07
CA LEU A 323 -17.91 -10.37 -6.58
C LEU A 323 -16.77 -11.39 -6.57
N ARG A 324 -17.07 -12.63 -6.13
CA ARG A 324 -16.14 -13.74 -6.18
C ARG A 324 -15.67 -14.02 -7.61
N PHE A 325 -16.60 -14.12 -8.57
CA PHE A 325 -16.25 -14.34 -9.98
C PHE A 325 -15.49 -13.16 -10.59
N LEU A 326 -15.86 -11.92 -10.27
CA LEU A 326 -15.12 -10.73 -10.70
C LEU A 326 -13.66 -10.80 -10.25
N SER A 327 -13.41 -11.10 -8.96
CA SER A 327 -12.05 -11.24 -8.43
C SER A 327 -11.24 -12.31 -9.16
N GLN A 328 -11.90 -13.42 -9.56
CA GLN A 328 -11.25 -14.52 -10.25
C GLN A 328 -10.85 -14.15 -11.67
N THR A 329 -11.74 -13.46 -12.39
CA THR A 329 -11.45 -12.93 -13.72
C THR A 329 -10.27 -11.96 -13.67
N LEU A 330 -10.32 -10.99 -12.75
CA LEU A 330 -9.27 -10.00 -12.59
C LEU A 330 -7.93 -10.61 -12.15
N ASN A 331 -7.95 -11.63 -11.29
CA ASN A 331 -6.73 -12.35 -10.91
C ASN A 331 -6.09 -13.08 -12.10
N LYS A 332 -6.91 -13.70 -12.97
CA LYS A 332 -6.42 -14.38 -14.18
C LYS A 332 -5.88 -13.39 -15.22
N GLU A 333 -6.52 -12.23 -15.34
CA GLU A 333 -6.14 -11.20 -16.30
C GLU A 333 -4.88 -10.45 -15.85
N PHE A 334 -4.84 -9.95 -14.61
CA PHE A 334 -3.79 -9.05 -14.12
C PHE A 334 -2.71 -9.70 -13.25
N GLY A 335 -2.88 -10.96 -12.85
CA GLY A 335 -1.84 -11.74 -12.20
C GLY A 335 -0.52 -11.77 -13.00
N PRO A 336 -0.56 -12.09 -14.32
CA PRO A 336 0.62 -12.01 -15.20
C PRO A 336 1.27 -10.61 -15.24
N ASP A 337 0.49 -9.55 -15.05
CA ASP A 337 0.97 -8.16 -15.02
C ASP A 337 1.52 -7.73 -13.64
N ASN A 338 1.75 -8.69 -12.73
CA ASN A 338 2.20 -8.50 -11.36
C ASN A 338 1.24 -7.66 -10.48
N ILE A 339 -0.07 -7.82 -10.67
CA ILE A 339 -1.10 -7.28 -9.78
C ILE A 339 -1.81 -8.45 -9.10
N HIS A 340 -1.75 -8.48 -7.77
CA HIS A 340 -2.36 -9.54 -6.98
C HIS A 340 -3.84 -9.21 -6.75
N VAL A 341 -4.75 -10.07 -7.19
CA VAL A 341 -6.17 -9.91 -6.90
C VAL A 341 -6.65 -11.08 -6.04
N ALA A 342 -7.22 -10.78 -4.88
CA ALA A 342 -7.69 -11.76 -3.93
C ALA A 342 -9.15 -11.54 -3.50
N HIS A 343 -9.80 -12.62 -3.10
CA HIS A 343 -11.12 -12.64 -2.51
C HIS A 343 -11.04 -13.24 -1.10
N VAL A 344 -11.46 -12.46 -0.11
CA VAL A 344 -11.48 -12.90 1.29
C VAL A 344 -12.91 -13.17 1.70
N ILE A 345 -13.19 -14.40 2.10
CA ILE A 345 -14.49 -14.83 2.62
C ILE A 345 -14.44 -14.73 4.14
N LEU A 346 -15.31 -13.91 4.71
CA LEU A 346 -15.47 -13.79 6.16
C LEU A 346 -16.66 -14.66 6.62
N GLY A 347 -16.30 -15.72 7.36
CA GLY A 347 -17.17 -16.80 7.81
C GLY A 347 -18.31 -16.41 8.75
N ASP A 348 -18.11 -15.41 9.61
CA ASP A 348 -19.16 -14.96 10.54
C ASP A 348 -19.07 -13.47 10.87
N PHE A 349 -19.48 -12.66 9.90
CA PHE A 349 -19.56 -11.22 10.07
C PHE A 349 -20.73 -10.76 10.98
N SER A 350 -21.63 -11.67 11.39
CA SER A 350 -22.79 -11.31 12.22
C SER A 350 -22.42 -10.92 13.64
N SER A 351 -21.14 -11.07 14.01
CA SER A 351 -20.59 -10.73 15.31
C SER A 351 -20.26 -9.25 15.54
N PHE A 352 -20.35 -8.37 14.53
CA PHE A 352 -19.91 -6.95 14.66
C PHE A 352 -21.04 -5.92 14.87
N GLY A 353 -22.30 -6.36 14.99
CA GLY A 353 -23.43 -5.50 15.38
C GLY A 353 -23.77 -5.58 16.87
N PRO A 354 -24.52 -4.61 17.45
CA PRO A 354 -24.87 -4.55 18.88
C PRO A 354 -25.85 -5.65 19.35
N ARG A 355 -25.95 -6.79 18.63
CA ARG A 355 -26.93 -7.85 18.87
C ARG A 355 -26.35 -9.26 19.00
N SER A 356 -25.06 -9.41 19.27
CA SER A 356 -24.49 -10.71 19.66
C SER A 356 -23.92 -10.73 21.07
N GLU A 357 -24.71 -10.26 22.05
CA GLU A 357 -24.67 -10.78 23.43
C GLU A 357 -25.18 -12.24 23.50
N ARG A 358 -24.95 -13.04 22.46
CA ARG A 358 -24.97 -14.49 22.64
C ARG A 358 -23.66 -14.81 23.35
N GLU A 359 -23.79 -15.12 24.62
CA GLU A 359 -22.80 -15.83 25.44
C GLU A 359 -22.27 -17.03 24.65
N GLY A 360 -21.20 -16.80 23.90
CA GLY A 360 -20.48 -17.80 23.14
C GLY A 360 -19.01 -17.57 23.42
N SER A 361 -18.27 -18.66 23.67
CA SER A 361 -16.82 -18.62 23.88
C SER A 361 -16.13 -17.77 22.81
N GLU A 362 -15.08 -17.03 23.16
CA GLU A 362 -14.28 -16.24 22.20
C GLU A 362 -13.88 -17.06 20.96
N ASP A 363 -13.69 -18.37 21.10
CA ASP A 363 -13.37 -19.31 20.03
C ASP A 363 -14.42 -19.44 18.91
N LEU A 364 -15.63 -18.91 19.11
CA LEU A 364 -16.73 -18.92 18.14
C LEU A 364 -16.74 -17.68 17.24
N LYS A 365 -15.93 -16.64 17.52
CA LYS A 365 -15.97 -15.36 16.80
C LYS A 365 -14.64 -15.06 16.12
N GLN A 366 -14.72 -14.44 14.94
CA GLN A 366 -13.52 -13.89 14.29
C GLN A 366 -13.19 -12.56 14.95
N THR A 367 -11.96 -12.42 15.44
CA THR A 367 -11.50 -11.12 15.94
C THR A 367 -11.07 -10.24 14.77
N ALA A 368 -11.39 -8.95 14.83
CA ALA A 368 -11.01 -7.99 13.81
C ALA A 368 -9.48 -7.93 13.62
N GLU A 369 -8.71 -8.12 14.69
CA GLU A 369 -7.25 -8.25 14.69
C GLU A 369 -6.76 -9.45 13.87
N SER A 370 -7.40 -10.61 14.00
CA SER A 370 -7.01 -11.81 13.23
C SER A 370 -7.31 -11.64 11.74
N ILE A 371 -8.45 -11.01 11.43
CA ILE A 371 -8.80 -10.64 10.05
C ILE A 371 -7.73 -9.68 9.49
N ALA A 372 -7.40 -8.62 10.22
CA ALA A 372 -6.40 -7.63 9.79
C ALA A 372 -5.02 -8.26 9.53
N LYS A 373 -4.58 -9.21 10.36
CA LYS A 373 -3.35 -9.98 10.15
C LYS A 373 -3.39 -10.78 8.84
N SER A 374 -4.51 -11.42 8.53
CA SER A 374 -4.67 -12.17 7.28
C SER A 374 -4.62 -11.27 6.04
N TYR A 375 -5.21 -10.08 6.09
CA TYR A 375 -5.15 -9.11 4.97
C TYR A 375 -3.72 -8.63 4.75
N LEU A 376 -3.00 -8.29 5.83
CA LEU A 376 -1.60 -7.90 5.72
C LEU A 376 -0.74 -9.05 5.17
N HIS A 377 -1.00 -10.29 5.59
CA HIS A 377 -0.31 -11.46 5.05
C HIS A 377 -0.52 -11.60 3.54
N LEU A 378 -1.75 -11.48 3.04
CA LEU A 378 -2.05 -11.51 1.61
C LEU A 378 -1.29 -10.42 0.83
N VAL A 379 -1.29 -9.18 1.35
CA VAL A 379 -0.53 -8.09 0.74
C VAL A 379 0.98 -8.37 0.78
N GLY A 380 1.49 -9.07 1.79
CA GLY A 380 2.91 -9.43 1.90
C GLY A 380 3.38 -10.60 1.03
N GLN A 381 2.48 -11.37 0.39
CA GLN A 381 2.87 -12.56 -0.38
C GLN A 381 3.78 -12.22 -1.58
N ASP A 382 4.86 -13.00 -1.73
CA ASP A 382 5.69 -13.01 -2.95
C ASP A 382 4.90 -13.59 -4.13
N ARG A 383 5.14 -13.03 -5.32
CA ARG A 383 4.46 -13.40 -6.55
C ARG A 383 4.54 -14.87 -6.95
N SER A 384 5.49 -15.63 -6.40
CA SER A 384 5.60 -17.07 -6.66
C SER A 384 4.49 -17.90 -6.01
N ALA A 385 3.75 -17.36 -5.02
CA ALA A 385 2.76 -18.11 -4.27
C ALA A 385 1.55 -17.25 -3.85
N TRP A 386 0.91 -16.57 -4.80
CA TRP A 386 -0.28 -15.78 -4.52
C TRP A 386 -1.53 -16.61 -4.24
N THR A 387 -2.20 -16.29 -3.14
CA THR A 387 -3.53 -16.78 -2.82
C THR A 387 -4.57 -15.95 -3.57
N TRP A 388 -5.40 -16.62 -4.38
CA TRP A 388 -6.57 -15.97 -4.99
C TRP A 388 -7.76 -15.91 -4.02
N GLU A 389 -8.05 -16.97 -3.27
CA GLU A 389 -9.20 -17.02 -2.35
C GLU A 389 -8.76 -17.46 -0.96
N LEU A 390 -9.17 -16.71 0.06
CA LEU A 390 -8.90 -16.99 1.46
C LEU A 390 -10.21 -17.05 2.24
N ASP A 391 -10.52 -18.22 2.80
CA ASP A 391 -11.73 -18.45 3.58
C ASP A 391 -11.37 -18.49 5.08
N LEU A 392 -11.78 -17.44 5.80
CA LEU A 392 -11.49 -17.28 7.21
C LEU A 392 -12.70 -17.70 8.04
N ARG A 393 -12.50 -18.66 8.96
CA ARG A 393 -13.49 -19.10 9.95
C ARG A 393 -12.87 -19.25 11.34
N PRO A 394 -13.63 -19.02 12.43
CA PRO A 394 -13.24 -19.46 13.77
C PRO A 394 -13.09 -20.97 13.83
N ALA A 395 -12.14 -21.48 14.62
CA ALA A 395 -11.86 -22.92 14.71
C ALA A 395 -13.07 -23.72 15.20
N GLN A 396 -13.91 -23.13 16.05
CA GLN A 396 -15.12 -23.78 16.58
C GLN A 396 -16.39 -23.45 15.80
N SER A 397 -16.26 -22.82 14.62
CA SER A 397 -17.41 -22.45 13.80
C SER A 397 -18.26 -23.69 13.47
N PRO A 398 -19.58 -23.70 13.73
CA PRO A 398 -20.43 -24.84 13.37
C PRO A 398 -20.41 -25.14 11.86
N TYR A 399 -20.11 -24.12 11.03
CA TYR A 399 -19.91 -24.27 9.58
C TYR A 399 -18.69 -25.10 9.19
N SER A 400 -17.65 -25.16 10.04
CA SER A 400 -16.50 -26.05 9.81
C SER A 400 -16.87 -27.54 9.88
N ARG A 401 -17.98 -27.88 10.56
CA ARG A 401 -18.43 -29.26 10.76
C ARG A 401 -19.37 -29.76 9.64
N THR A 402 -20.05 -28.84 8.94
CA THR A 402 -21.09 -29.20 7.96
C THR A 402 -20.59 -29.44 6.53
N LEU A 403 -19.46 -28.85 6.12
CA LEU A 403 -18.94 -28.99 4.75
C LEU A 403 -18.59 -30.46 4.39
N GLY A 404 -18.15 -31.25 5.38
CA GLY A 404 -17.94 -32.69 5.21
C GLY A 404 -19.25 -33.51 5.23
N ALA A 405 -20.24 -33.09 6.03
CA ALA A 405 -21.47 -33.85 6.20
C ALA A 405 -22.42 -33.77 4.99
N GLU A 406 -22.50 -32.62 4.32
CA GLU A 406 -23.35 -32.47 3.13
C GLU A 406 -22.79 -33.19 1.89
N ILE A 407 -21.46 -33.20 1.71
CA ILE A 407 -20.82 -33.97 0.62
C ILE A 407 -21.00 -35.47 0.85
N ILE A 408 -20.86 -35.95 2.09
CA ILE A 408 -21.10 -37.36 2.43
C ILE A 408 -22.58 -37.72 2.25
N SER A 409 -23.52 -36.84 2.63
CA SER A 409 -24.96 -37.06 2.43
C SER A 409 -25.37 -37.03 0.95
N LEU A 410 -24.68 -36.26 0.10
CA LEU A 410 -24.95 -36.24 -1.34
C LEU A 410 -24.41 -37.51 -2.03
N LEU A 411 -23.20 -37.96 -1.64
CA LEU A 411 -22.62 -39.19 -2.16
C LEU A 411 -23.41 -40.44 -1.72
N ALA A 412 -23.95 -40.46 -0.50
CA ALA A 412 -24.80 -41.55 -0.01
C ALA A 412 -26.17 -41.66 -0.70
N ARG A 413 -26.61 -40.64 -1.47
CA ARG A 413 -27.86 -40.68 -2.26
C ARG A 413 -27.69 -41.19 -3.69
N VAL A 414 -26.45 -41.47 -4.13
CA VAL A 414 -26.17 -41.96 -5.50
C VAL A 414 -26.32 -43.49 -5.59
N ASP A 415 -26.43 -44.21 -4.47
CA ASP A 415 -26.62 -45.69 -4.44
C ASP A 415 -28.09 -46.14 -4.47
N GLY A 416 -29.00 -45.35 -5.05
CA GLY A 416 -30.37 -45.78 -5.36
C GLY A 416 -30.46 -46.44 -6.74
N PRO A 417 -31.28 -47.50 -6.94
CA PRO A 417 -31.38 -48.15 -8.25
C PRO A 417 -31.91 -47.16 -9.31
N PRO A 418 -31.43 -47.23 -10.55
CA PRO A 418 -31.83 -46.31 -11.61
C PRO A 418 -33.34 -46.41 -11.88
N VAL A 419 -34.02 -45.26 -11.96
CA VAL A 419 -35.42 -45.11 -12.35
C VAL A 419 -35.57 -45.19 -13.86
#